data_AF-A0A562KU49-F1
#
_entry.id   AF-A0A562KU49-F1
#
_cell.length_a   1.000
_cell.length_b   1.000
_cell.length_c   1.000
_cell.angle_alpha   90.00
_cell.angle_beta   90.00
_cell.angle_gamma   90.00
#
_symmetry.space_group_name_H-M   'P 1'
#
loop_
_entity.id
_entity.type
_entity.pdbx_description
1 polymer ?
#
loop_
_entity_poly.entity_id
_entity_poly.type
_entity_poly.pdbx_seq_one_letter_code
_entity_poly.pdbx_strand_id
1 'polypeptide(L)'
;MRPLVVGAPRSGFALLSSVISQLLPMDPLRYGIKQRLVNTAVRQAQHYISTAIEAAFAAAGVGDRLIYNGNFKTVAGGPKWLKADDPSRACFRKYLGVKGMGDFILVIAHPAEVLETDAIVHSHSHPRLWTELAQYHDFRKFASVRNPIGIINSSLFSLNALASEYIQRYVDPRDDNDEMRQNLALFKFTNLDFFAGIVRHYKGYFDEFLPVADRFHVTRWEDLIDRSAETIQRVARQAGLVIEADHAGQIWQRLDHINLTGHHEHNYRRGKGLVGDWKNWMTNAHLEIIREHGLEDAMQVFGYGRIEPLDEARYTPFQRRVAELVSRGKVFEDHADLDLFGFAFNKSNIDASAFAFRRYGWRVHSTVERSGFSDEGIVMAVWEAAETAAGELNAVLDHLLAGDYSSEARATASVEAAIAASAAMAKRMPRATAAMVNELQVMVRQAFADGSAEVLEVDRSVPPLLIRSWNEYNIVSHRGQFSAIPQAVGPIDLTDRDPHSIPGSIVRDSYESLRIALSDGVAN
;
A
#
# COMPACT_ATOMS: atom_id res chain seq x y z
N MET A 1 2.34 -15.17 -10.83
CA MET A 1 1.45 -15.36 -9.65
C MET A 1 0.53 -14.16 -9.52
N ARG A 2 -0.71 -14.30 -9.00
CA ARG A 2 -1.63 -13.17 -8.70
C ARG A 2 -1.75 -13.00 -7.18
N PRO A 3 -0.85 -12.25 -6.52
CA PRO A 3 -0.87 -12.13 -5.07
C PRO A 3 -1.91 -11.11 -4.60
N LEU A 4 -2.59 -11.45 -3.52
CA LEU A 4 -3.45 -10.57 -2.74
C LEU A 4 -2.97 -10.53 -1.31
N VAL A 5 -2.72 -9.34 -0.75
CA VAL A 5 -2.23 -9.17 0.63
C VAL A 5 -3.23 -8.39 1.46
N VAL A 6 -3.62 -8.94 2.61
CA VAL A 6 -4.38 -8.21 3.63
C VAL A 6 -3.58 -8.07 4.92
N GLY A 7 -3.92 -7.09 5.73
CA GLY A 7 -3.39 -6.98 7.07
C GLY A 7 -3.83 -5.69 7.73
N ALA A 8 -4.09 -5.72 9.04
CA ALA A 8 -4.39 -4.49 9.77
C ALA A 8 -3.24 -3.48 9.61
N PRO A 9 -3.50 -2.16 9.64
CA PRO A 9 -2.42 -1.18 9.63
C PRO A 9 -1.39 -1.47 10.74
N ARG A 10 -0.09 -1.38 10.45
CA ARG A 10 1.02 -1.68 11.39
C ARG A 10 1.23 -3.17 11.76
N SER A 11 0.53 -4.10 11.12
CA SER A 11 0.69 -5.56 11.32
C SER A 11 1.93 -6.18 10.66
N GLY A 12 2.82 -5.39 10.06
CA GLY A 12 3.90 -5.90 9.20
C GLY A 12 3.53 -6.01 7.71
N PHE A 13 2.33 -5.57 7.34
CA PHE A 13 1.80 -5.55 5.97
C PHE A 13 2.79 -5.08 4.91
N ALA A 14 3.40 -3.91 5.08
CA ALA A 14 4.33 -3.36 4.10
C ALA A 14 5.55 -4.28 3.90
N LEU A 15 6.06 -4.87 4.98
CA LEU A 15 7.19 -5.80 4.92
C LEU A 15 6.82 -7.08 4.17
N LEU A 16 5.65 -7.67 4.46
CA LEU A 16 5.16 -8.85 3.73
C LEU A 16 4.95 -8.56 2.24
N SER A 17 4.33 -7.43 1.91
CA SER A 17 4.16 -6.98 0.51
C SER A 17 5.52 -6.77 -0.17
N SER A 18 6.51 -6.22 0.52
CA SER A 18 7.87 -6.07 -0.02
C SER A 18 8.55 -7.42 -0.26
N VAL A 19 8.40 -8.40 0.65
CA VAL A 19 8.90 -9.77 0.42
C VAL A 19 8.25 -10.37 -0.83
N ILE A 20 6.92 -10.29 -0.96
CA ILE A 20 6.20 -10.80 -2.13
C ILE A 20 6.63 -10.07 -3.41
N SER A 21 6.90 -8.77 -3.33
CA SER A 21 7.39 -7.96 -4.45
C SER A 21 8.77 -8.44 -4.93
N GLN A 22 9.64 -8.90 -4.03
CA GLN A 22 10.93 -9.51 -4.42
C GLN A 22 10.77 -10.89 -5.09
N LEU A 23 9.62 -11.54 -4.91
CA LEU A 23 9.30 -12.84 -5.52
C LEU A 23 8.59 -12.70 -6.87
N LEU A 24 7.86 -11.61 -7.10
CA LEU A 24 7.12 -11.34 -8.35
C LEU A 24 7.95 -11.50 -9.62
N PRO A 25 9.21 -11.05 -9.70
CA PRO A 25 10.02 -11.24 -10.89
C PRO A 25 10.17 -12.70 -11.32
N MET A 26 10.08 -13.66 -10.38
CA MET A 26 10.23 -15.10 -10.63
C MET A 26 8.99 -15.72 -11.28
N ASP A 27 7.82 -15.08 -11.16
CA ASP A 27 6.58 -15.51 -11.79
C ASP A 27 5.73 -14.26 -12.16
N PRO A 28 6.08 -13.59 -13.28
CA PRO A 28 5.46 -12.35 -13.71
C PRO A 28 3.94 -12.44 -13.86
N LEU A 29 3.27 -11.31 -13.63
CA LEU A 29 1.82 -11.18 -13.82
C LEU A 29 1.47 -11.25 -15.31
N ARG A 30 0.33 -11.89 -15.60
CA ARG A 30 -0.22 -11.98 -16.94
C ARG A 30 -1.64 -11.44 -16.97
N TYR A 31 -1.95 -10.64 -17.98
CA TYR A 31 -3.21 -9.91 -18.11
C TYR A 31 -3.84 -10.17 -19.48
N GLY A 32 -5.17 -10.32 -19.50
CA GLY A 32 -5.94 -10.30 -20.75
C GLY A 32 -6.06 -8.89 -21.32
N ILE A 33 -6.46 -8.77 -22.59
CA ILE A 33 -6.51 -7.48 -23.31
C ILE A 33 -7.29 -6.39 -22.54
N LYS A 34 -8.43 -6.73 -21.95
CA LYS A 34 -9.26 -5.81 -21.16
C LYS A 34 -8.47 -5.16 -20.01
N GLN A 35 -7.81 -5.97 -19.18
CA GLN A 35 -7.02 -5.45 -18.06
C GLN A 35 -5.78 -4.69 -18.54
N ARG A 36 -5.15 -5.09 -19.66
CA ARG A 36 -4.02 -4.35 -20.26
C ARG A 36 -4.44 -2.94 -20.69
N LEU A 37 -5.63 -2.79 -21.26
CA LEU A 37 -6.18 -1.48 -21.65
C LEU A 37 -6.49 -0.62 -20.42
N VAL A 38 -7.08 -1.20 -19.38
CA VAL A 38 -7.32 -0.51 -18.09
C VAL A 38 -6.00 -0.05 -17.47
N ASN A 39 -5.00 -0.92 -17.40
CA ASN A 39 -3.67 -0.59 -16.85
C ASN A 39 -3.02 0.56 -17.62
N THR A 40 -3.12 0.56 -18.96
CA THR A 40 -2.65 1.67 -19.80
C THR A 40 -3.41 2.97 -19.51
N ALA A 41 -4.74 2.93 -19.46
CA ALA A 41 -5.54 4.13 -19.17
C ALA A 41 -5.20 4.72 -17.79
N VAL A 42 -5.12 3.88 -16.76
CA VAL A 42 -4.77 4.32 -15.40
C VAL A 42 -3.34 4.85 -15.33
N ARG A 43 -2.35 4.19 -15.95
CA ARG A 43 -0.95 4.64 -15.99
C ARG A 43 -0.82 6.03 -16.60
N GLN A 44 -1.48 6.26 -17.73
CA GLN A 44 -1.42 7.56 -18.43
C GLN A 44 -2.22 8.64 -17.69
N ALA A 45 -3.35 8.29 -17.08
CA ALA A 45 -4.19 9.20 -16.33
C ALA A 45 -3.82 9.33 -14.84
N GLN A 46 -2.69 8.75 -14.41
CA GLN A 46 -2.41 8.53 -12.98
C GLN A 46 -2.49 9.80 -12.12
N HIS A 47 -2.16 10.98 -12.66
CA HIS A 47 -2.20 12.25 -11.94
C HIS A 47 -3.40 13.14 -12.25
N TYR A 48 -4.36 12.66 -13.03
CA TYR A 48 -5.49 13.46 -13.52
C TYR A 48 -6.32 14.09 -12.41
N ILE A 49 -6.70 13.26 -11.44
CA ILE A 49 -7.51 13.69 -10.30
C ILE A 49 -6.69 14.60 -9.38
N SER A 50 -5.40 14.28 -9.14
CA SER A 50 -4.54 15.14 -8.33
C SER A 50 -4.35 16.52 -8.94
N THR A 51 -4.22 16.63 -10.26
CA THR A 51 -4.10 17.92 -10.96
C THR A 51 -5.37 18.76 -10.79
N ALA A 52 -6.55 18.14 -10.82
CA ALA A 52 -7.82 18.85 -10.56
C ALA A 52 -7.91 19.35 -9.11
N ILE A 53 -7.52 18.51 -8.14
CA ILE A 53 -7.46 18.87 -6.71
C ILE A 53 -6.50 20.05 -6.48
N GLU A 54 -5.28 19.97 -7.02
CA GLU A 54 -4.26 21.01 -6.87
C GLU A 54 -4.71 22.33 -7.50
N ALA A 55 -5.35 22.28 -8.68
CA ALA A 55 -5.91 23.46 -9.31
C ALA A 55 -7.01 24.13 -8.46
N ALA A 56 -7.85 23.34 -7.77
CA ALA A 56 -8.88 23.87 -6.87
C ALA A 56 -8.26 24.58 -5.65
N PHE A 57 -7.24 24.00 -5.03
CA PHE A 57 -6.51 24.67 -3.94
C PHE A 57 -5.76 25.93 -4.42
N ALA A 58 -5.18 25.90 -5.62
CA ALA A 58 -4.52 27.06 -6.21
C ALA A 58 -5.52 28.20 -6.49
N ALA A 59 -6.70 27.88 -7.03
CA ALA A 59 -7.78 28.85 -7.25
C ALA A 59 -8.30 29.47 -5.95
N ALA A 60 -8.25 28.72 -4.84
CA ALA A 60 -8.57 29.21 -3.50
C ALA A 60 -7.44 30.04 -2.84
N GLY A 61 -6.28 30.21 -3.50
CA GLY A 61 -5.16 30.99 -2.99
C GLY A 61 -4.38 30.31 -1.85
N VAL A 62 -4.45 28.98 -1.73
CA VAL A 62 -3.80 28.22 -0.64
C VAL A 62 -2.87 27.10 -1.14
N GLY A 63 -2.61 27.04 -2.45
CA GLY A 63 -1.84 25.98 -3.09
C GLY A 63 -0.37 25.90 -2.64
N ASP A 64 0.24 27.01 -2.24
CA ASP A 64 1.61 27.08 -1.71
C ASP A 64 1.77 26.39 -0.34
N ARG A 65 0.67 26.35 0.43
CA ARG A 65 0.57 25.71 1.75
C ARG A 65 -0.07 24.33 1.71
N LEU A 66 -0.48 23.84 0.53
CA LEU A 66 -1.06 22.52 0.35
C LEU A 66 -0.03 21.44 0.67
N ILE A 67 -0.43 20.47 1.48
CA ILE A 67 0.31 19.26 1.82
C ILE A 67 -0.48 18.09 1.22
N TYR A 68 0.09 17.48 0.17
CA TYR A 68 -0.54 16.40 -0.57
C TYR A 68 0.52 15.40 -1.03
N ASN A 69 0.76 14.40 -0.19
CA ASN A 69 1.93 13.54 -0.34
C ASN A 69 1.87 12.72 -1.63
N GLY A 70 3.04 12.57 -2.29
CA GLY A 70 3.16 11.87 -3.57
C GLY A 70 2.54 10.47 -3.59
N ASN A 71 2.55 9.77 -2.46
CA ASN A 71 1.94 8.44 -2.32
C ASN A 71 0.42 8.43 -2.52
N PHE A 72 -0.25 9.59 -2.48
CA PHE A 72 -1.70 9.72 -2.70
C PHE A 72 -2.05 10.32 -4.07
N LYS A 73 -1.09 10.93 -4.77
CA LYS A 73 -1.36 11.68 -6.01
C LYS A 73 -1.74 10.80 -7.19
N THR A 74 -1.28 9.54 -7.22
CA THR A 74 -1.69 8.61 -8.27
C THR A 74 -3.14 8.15 -8.06
N VAL A 75 -3.86 7.78 -9.12
CA VAL A 75 -5.22 7.20 -9.05
C VAL A 75 -5.28 6.08 -8.01
N ALA A 76 -4.40 5.07 -8.16
CA ALA A 76 -4.30 3.95 -7.25
C ALA A 76 -3.57 4.27 -5.92
N GLY A 77 -3.09 5.49 -5.70
CA GLY A 77 -2.33 5.86 -4.51
C GLY A 77 -3.16 5.94 -3.23
N GLY A 78 -2.54 5.64 -2.09
CA GLY A 78 -3.14 5.67 -0.76
C GLY A 78 -3.81 4.35 -0.32
N PRO A 79 -4.38 4.31 0.91
CA PRO A 79 -5.15 3.17 1.40
C PRO A 79 -6.32 2.86 0.47
N LYS A 80 -6.50 1.57 0.17
CA LYS A 80 -7.51 1.10 -0.79
C LYS A 80 -8.25 -0.16 -0.30
N TRP A 81 -9.51 -0.29 -0.68
CA TRP A 81 -10.37 -1.42 -0.31
C TRP A 81 -11.56 -1.54 -1.25
N LEU A 82 -12.24 -2.68 -1.24
CA LEU A 82 -13.51 -2.85 -1.97
C LEU A 82 -14.64 -2.13 -1.24
N LYS A 83 -15.48 -1.43 -2.00
CA LYS A 83 -16.66 -0.77 -1.45
C LYS A 83 -17.67 -1.84 -1.00
N ALA A 84 -17.98 -1.89 0.29
CA ALA A 84 -18.69 -3.02 0.89
C ALA A 84 -20.13 -3.21 0.34
N ASP A 85 -20.80 -2.10 0.03
CA ASP A 85 -22.16 -2.07 -0.53
C ASP A 85 -22.19 -2.14 -2.07
N ASP A 86 -21.04 -2.01 -2.74
CA ASP A 86 -20.88 -2.22 -4.19
C ASP A 86 -19.47 -2.74 -4.50
N PRO A 87 -19.21 -4.05 -4.37
CA PRO A 87 -17.88 -4.62 -4.57
C PRO A 87 -17.35 -4.54 -6.00
N SER A 88 -18.15 -4.10 -6.98
CA SER A 88 -17.66 -3.76 -8.33
C SER A 88 -16.80 -2.49 -8.34
N ARG A 89 -16.82 -1.73 -7.25
CA ARG A 89 -16.03 -0.52 -7.06
C ARG A 89 -15.00 -0.71 -5.95
N ALA A 90 -13.85 -0.08 -6.13
CA ALA A 90 -12.79 0.07 -5.14
C ALA A 90 -12.67 1.51 -4.67
N CYS A 91 -12.49 1.71 -3.37
CA CYS A 91 -12.29 3.00 -2.73
C CYS A 91 -10.80 3.28 -2.53
N PHE A 92 -10.40 4.52 -2.75
CA PHE A 92 -9.03 5.02 -2.59
C PHE A 92 -9.04 6.28 -1.72
N ARG A 93 -8.31 6.25 -0.60
CA ARG A 93 -8.19 7.38 0.33
C ARG A 93 -7.12 8.37 -0.11
N LYS A 94 -7.46 9.65 -0.12
CA LYS A 94 -6.58 10.79 -0.35
C LYS A 94 -6.52 11.66 0.91
N TYR A 95 -5.30 11.93 1.38
CA TYR A 95 -5.08 12.81 2.52
C TYR A 95 -4.68 14.19 2.02
N LEU A 96 -5.49 15.19 2.37
CA LEU A 96 -5.36 16.56 1.91
C LEU A 96 -5.30 17.48 3.14
N GLY A 97 -4.31 18.35 3.21
CA GLY A 97 -4.16 19.29 4.31
C GLY A 97 -3.53 20.60 3.86
N VAL A 98 -3.76 21.66 4.62
CA VAL A 98 -3.16 22.98 4.36
C VAL A 98 -2.64 23.52 5.69
N LYS A 99 -1.38 23.97 5.70
CA LYS A 99 -0.76 24.56 6.89
C LYS A 99 -1.61 25.73 7.41
N GLY A 100 -1.96 25.71 8.70
CA GLY A 100 -2.80 26.69 9.38
C GLY A 100 -4.31 26.55 9.13
N MET A 101 -4.76 25.52 8.41
CA MET A 101 -6.18 25.30 8.09
C MET A 101 -6.67 23.90 8.42
N GLY A 102 -5.80 22.97 8.79
CA GLY A 102 -6.16 21.57 9.10
C GLY A 102 -6.24 20.68 7.86
N ASP A 103 -6.95 19.55 7.98
CA ASP A 103 -7.01 18.50 6.96
C ASP A 103 -8.39 17.87 6.78
N PHE A 104 -8.55 17.15 5.67
CA PHE A 104 -9.68 16.27 5.43
C PHE A 104 -9.28 15.01 4.66
N ILE A 105 -10.10 13.95 4.79
CA ILE A 105 -9.96 12.68 4.08
C ILE A 105 -10.99 12.66 2.97
N LEU A 106 -10.53 12.62 1.74
CA LEU A 106 -11.36 12.38 0.57
C LEU A 106 -11.23 10.90 0.19
N VAL A 107 -12.36 10.24 -0.07
CA VAL A 107 -12.42 8.87 -0.60
C VAL A 107 -13.00 8.93 -1.99
N ILE A 108 -12.35 8.29 -2.95
CA ILE A 108 -12.77 8.25 -4.35
C ILE A 108 -12.98 6.79 -4.76
N ALA A 109 -14.07 6.51 -5.47
CA ALA A 109 -14.43 5.20 -5.97
C ALA A 109 -14.13 5.08 -7.47
N HIS A 110 -13.49 3.98 -7.85
CA HIS A 110 -13.21 3.58 -9.23
C HIS A 110 -13.69 2.14 -9.44
N PRO A 111 -13.77 1.62 -10.69
CA PRO A 111 -13.91 0.18 -10.91
C PRO A 111 -12.89 -0.64 -10.10
N ALA A 112 -13.29 -1.81 -9.62
CA ALA A 112 -12.43 -2.67 -8.81
C ALA A 112 -11.14 -3.09 -9.54
N GLU A 113 -11.17 -3.17 -10.86
CA GLU A 113 -10.05 -3.51 -11.74
C GLU A 113 -8.88 -2.52 -11.65
N VAL A 114 -9.11 -1.31 -11.11
CA VAL A 114 -8.03 -0.37 -10.80
C VAL A 114 -7.10 -0.93 -9.72
N LEU A 115 -7.56 -1.80 -8.83
CA LEU A 115 -6.71 -2.48 -7.84
C LEU A 115 -5.65 -3.38 -8.50
N GLU A 116 -5.95 -3.94 -9.67
CA GLU A 116 -5.04 -4.81 -10.43
C GLU A 116 -3.99 -4.04 -11.25
N THR A 117 -3.98 -2.71 -11.13
CA THR A 117 -2.87 -1.88 -11.66
C THR A 117 -1.63 -1.98 -10.78
N ASP A 118 -1.81 -2.35 -9.50
CA ASP A 118 -0.70 -2.74 -8.63
C ASP A 118 -0.33 -4.20 -8.89
N ALA A 119 0.98 -4.48 -8.87
CA ALA A 119 1.46 -5.85 -9.00
C ALA A 119 1.03 -6.76 -7.81
N ILE A 120 0.61 -6.16 -6.70
CA ILE A 120 0.04 -6.84 -5.54
C ILE A 120 -1.27 -6.15 -5.21
N VAL A 121 -2.39 -6.85 -5.40
CA VAL A 121 -3.69 -6.37 -4.90
C VAL A 121 -3.61 -6.39 -3.38
N HIS A 122 -3.98 -5.31 -2.71
CA HIS A 122 -3.76 -5.24 -1.27
C HIS A 122 -4.75 -4.34 -0.54
N SER A 123 -5.02 -4.66 0.73
CA SER A 123 -5.94 -3.87 1.55
C SER A 123 -5.72 -4.02 3.05
N HIS A 124 -6.15 -2.99 3.78
CA HIS A 124 -6.23 -2.99 5.24
C HIS A 124 -7.63 -3.30 5.77
N SER A 125 -8.60 -3.49 4.89
CA SER A 125 -10.02 -3.58 5.26
C SER A 125 -10.71 -4.77 4.59
N HIS A 126 -11.84 -5.15 5.19
CA HIS A 126 -12.78 -6.13 4.65
C HIS A 126 -12.16 -7.48 4.26
N PRO A 127 -11.33 -8.13 5.11
CA PRO A 127 -10.73 -9.44 4.81
C PRO A 127 -11.73 -10.47 4.27
N ARG A 128 -13.00 -10.42 4.70
CA ARG A 128 -14.02 -11.37 4.28
C ARG A 128 -14.34 -11.25 2.79
N LEU A 129 -14.53 -10.03 2.28
CA LEU A 129 -14.90 -9.77 0.87
C LEU A 129 -13.90 -10.40 -0.10
N TRP A 130 -12.60 -10.32 0.21
CA TRP A 130 -11.54 -10.88 -0.62
C TRP A 130 -11.57 -12.41 -0.72
N THR A 131 -12.27 -13.08 0.19
CA THR A 131 -12.41 -14.55 0.19
C THR A 131 -13.72 -15.04 -0.38
N GLU A 132 -14.74 -14.19 -0.45
CA GLU A 132 -16.11 -14.57 -0.84
C GLU A 132 -16.44 -14.19 -2.30
N LEU A 133 -15.76 -13.18 -2.85
CA LEU A 133 -16.01 -12.71 -4.20
C LEU A 133 -15.28 -13.58 -5.23
N ALA A 134 -16.06 -14.10 -6.19
CA ALA A 134 -15.58 -15.01 -7.24
C ALA A 134 -14.37 -14.47 -8.03
N GLN A 135 -14.35 -13.17 -8.32
CA GLN A 135 -13.27 -12.53 -9.08
C GLN A 135 -11.89 -12.64 -8.40
N TYR A 136 -11.85 -12.87 -7.09
CA TYR A 136 -10.61 -13.03 -6.32
C TYR A 136 -10.28 -14.49 -5.98
N HIS A 137 -11.04 -15.48 -6.47
CA HIS A 137 -10.78 -16.89 -6.16
C HIS A 137 -9.38 -17.34 -6.59
N ASP A 138 -8.96 -16.96 -7.80
CA ASP A 138 -7.66 -17.35 -8.37
C ASP A 138 -6.45 -16.60 -7.77
N PHE A 139 -6.68 -15.66 -6.86
CA PHE A 139 -5.60 -14.97 -6.18
C PHE A 139 -5.00 -15.84 -5.07
N ARG A 140 -3.67 -15.82 -4.99
CA ARG A 140 -2.94 -16.35 -3.83
C ARG A 140 -3.02 -15.32 -2.70
N LYS A 141 -3.70 -15.68 -1.63
CA LYS A 141 -4.06 -14.77 -0.54
C LYS A 141 -3.07 -14.90 0.60
N PHE A 142 -2.47 -13.78 0.98
CA PHE A 142 -1.52 -13.66 2.09
C PHE A 142 -2.07 -12.70 3.13
N ALA A 143 -1.74 -12.93 4.38
CA ALA A 143 -2.10 -12.02 5.46
C ALA A 143 -0.92 -11.77 6.38
N SER A 144 -0.68 -10.50 6.73
CA SER A 144 0.27 -10.15 7.78
C SER A 144 -0.45 -10.01 9.12
N VAL A 145 0.07 -10.67 10.14
CA VAL A 145 -0.36 -10.49 11.54
C VAL A 145 0.84 -10.13 12.40
N ARG A 146 0.58 -9.45 13.52
CA ARG A 146 1.58 -9.08 14.52
C ARG A 146 0.91 -9.15 15.89
N ASN A 147 1.70 -9.26 16.96
CA ASN A 147 1.18 -9.13 18.31
C ASN A 147 0.29 -7.85 18.41
N PRO A 148 -1.01 -7.96 18.75
CA PRO A 148 -1.93 -6.83 18.82
C PRO A 148 -1.46 -5.67 19.71
N ILE A 149 -0.80 -5.96 20.83
CA ILE A 149 -0.21 -4.92 21.70
C ILE A 149 0.90 -4.18 20.95
N GLY A 150 1.72 -4.91 20.20
CA GLY A 150 2.77 -4.35 19.33
C GLY A 150 2.20 -3.48 18.20
N ILE A 151 1.07 -3.88 17.60
CA ILE A 151 0.34 -3.08 16.61
C ILE A 151 -0.11 -1.75 17.22
N ILE A 152 -0.81 -1.80 18.37
CA ILE A 152 -1.34 -0.61 19.04
C ILE A 152 -0.19 0.31 19.46
N ASN A 153 0.88 -0.23 20.05
CA ASN A 153 2.07 0.55 20.37
C ASN A 153 2.65 1.27 19.15
N SER A 154 2.77 0.56 18.02
CA SER A 154 3.23 1.15 16.77
C SER A 154 2.30 2.25 16.25
N SER A 155 1.00 2.16 16.53
CA SER A 155 -0.02 3.15 16.13
C SER A 155 -0.01 4.41 17.00
N LEU A 156 0.44 4.33 18.24
CA LEU A 156 0.60 5.50 19.10
C LEU A 156 1.78 6.37 18.63
N PHE A 157 2.91 5.76 18.27
CA PHE A 157 4.07 6.48 17.72
C PHE A 157 3.97 6.79 16.22
N SER A 158 2.86 6.44 15.59
CA SER A 158 2.70 6.49 14.15
C SER A 158 2.49 7.93 13.66
N LEU A 159 3.33 8.35 12.73
CA LEU A 159 3.12 9.50 11.87
C LEU A 159 2.58 9.00 10.52
N ASN A 160 1.59 9.71 9.97
CA ASN A 160 1.03 9.42 8.66
C ASN A 160 1.78 10.21 7.58
N ALA A 161 1.56 9.86 6.31
CA ALA A 161 2.29 10.46 5.19
C ALA A 161 2.05 11.97 5.02
N LEU A 162 0.92 12.51 5.49
CA LEU A 162 0.66 13.96 5.48
C LEU A 162 1.50 14.66 6.55
N ALA A 163 1.52 14.14 7.78
CA ALA A 163 2.41 14.63 8.83
C ALA A 163 3.90 14.51 8.43
N SER A 164 4.26 13.41 7.76
CA SER A 164 5.61 13.21 7.22
C SER A 164 6.02 14.30 6.22
N GLU A 165 5.14 14.67 5.29
CA GLU A 165 5.44 15.74 4.33
C GLU A 165 5.48 17.11 5.02
N TYR A 166 4.62 17.34 6.02
CA TYR A 166 4.68 18.56 6.82
C TYR A 166 6.05 18.72 7.50
N ILE A 167 6.55 17.66 8.16
CA ILE A 167 7.86 17.67 8.82
C ILE A 167 8.96 18.00 7.82
N GLN A 168 8.99 17.30 6.68
CA GLN A 168 9.99 17.54 5.61
C GLN A 168 10.02 18.99 5.11
N ARG A 169 8.91 19.71 5.18
CA ARG A 169 8.77 21.07 4.61
C ARG A 169 8.89 22.19 5.63
N TYR A 170 8.48 21.95 6.87
CA TYR A 170 8.22 23.02 7.83
C TYR A 170 8.87 22.84 9.19
N VAL A 171 9.41 21.66 9.50
CA VAL A 171 10.12 21.40 10.76
C VAL A 171 11.62 21.47 10.51
N ASP A 172 12.37 22.06 11.44
CA ASP A 172 13.82 22.09 11.37
C ASP A 172 14.36 20.65 11.43
N PRO A 173 15.29 20.23 10.55
CA PRO A 173 15.84 18.88 10.57
C PRO A 173 16.47 18.46 11.91
N ARG A 174 16.85 19.41 12.78
CA ARG A 174 17.35 19.13 14.14
C ARG A 174 16.23 18.70 15.09
N ASP A 175 15.01 19.13 14.82
CA ASP A 175 13.82 18.84 15.61
C ASP A 175 13.06 17.60 15.09
N ASP A 176 13.34 17.14 13.86
CA ASP A 176 12.89 15.83 13.36
C ASP A 176 13.65 14.68 14.01
N ASN A 177 13.24 14.36 15.23
CA ASN A 177 13.88 13.35 16.06
C ASN A 177 12.86 12.51 16.84
N ASP A 178 13.37 11.54 17.60
CA ASP A 178 12.51 10.62 18.36
C ASP A 178 11.74 11.32 19.49
N GLU A 179 12.27 12.41 20.04
CA GLU A 179 11.64 13.17 21.11
C GLU A 179 10.37 13.87 20.62
N MET A 180 10.40 14.52 19.45
CA MET A 180 9.21 15.08 18.81
C MET A 180 8.11 14.00 18.66
N ARG A 181 8.49 12.80 18.18
CA ARG A 181 7.56 11.69 18.02
C ARG A 181 7.01 11.18 19.34
N GLN A 182 7.83 11.12 20.39
CA GLN A 182 7.38 10.75 21.74
C GLN A 182 6.41 11.79 22.31
N ASN A 183 6.67 13.08 22.12
CA ASN A 183 5.79 14.16 22.58
C ASN A 183 4.41 14.10 21.91
N LEU A 184 4.36 13.82 20.60
CA LEU A 184 3.09 13.58 19.89
C LEU A 184 2.38 12.31 20.39
N ALA A 185 3.13 11.27 20.75
CA ALA A 185 2.56 10.02 21.28
C ALA A 185 2.02 10.18 22.71
N LEU A 186 2.58 11.06 23.54
CA LEU A 186 2.15 11.26 24.94
C LEU A 186 0.65 11.56 25.06
N PHE A 187 0.10 12.40 24.17
CA PHE A 187 -1.35 12.63 24.11
C PHE A 187 -2.11 11.31 23.98
N LYS A 188 -1.70 10.46 23.04
CA LYS A 188 -2.37 9.19 22.72
C LYS A 188 -2.22 8.13 23.83
N PHE A 189 -1.14 8.20 24.61
CA PHE A 189 -0.91 7.34 25.78
C PHE A 189 -1.61 7.83 27.06
N THR A 190 -1.99 9.10 27.14
CA THR A 190 -2.58 9.69 28.36
C THR A 190 -4.07 9.92 28.23
N ASN A 191 -4.59 10.03 27.00
CA ASN A 191 -6.00 10.01 26.70
C ASN A 191 -6.50 8.57 26.51
N LEU A 192 -7.03 7.97 27.59
CA LEU A 192 -7.48 6.58 27.58
C LEU A 192 -8.69 6.34 26.67
N ASP A 193 -9.55 7.34 26.46
CA ASP A 193 -10.67 7.23 25.51
C ASP A 193 -10.17 7.13 24.07
N PHE A 194 -9.18 7.96 23.73
CA PHE A 194 -8.50 7.88 22.43
C PHE A 194 -7.79 6.53 22.26
N PHE A 195 -7.08 6.07 23.29
CA PHE A 195 -6.42 4.77 23.27
C PHE A 195 -7.44 3.64 23.06
N ALA A 196 -8.55 3.64 23.80
CA ALA A 196 -9.63 2.67 23.63
C ALA A 196 -10.24 2.73 22.21
N GLY A 197 -10.32 3.93 21.60
CA GLY A 197 -10.71 4.10 20.20
C GLY A 197 -9.77 3.40 19.21
N ILE A 198 -8.46 3.40 19.46
CA ILE A 198 -7.49 2.59 18.69
C ILE A 198 -7.76 1.10 18.90
N VAL A 199 -7.94 0.67 20.15
CA VAL A 199 -8.19 -0.73 20.50
C VAL A 199 -9.44 -1.26 19.78
N ARG A 200 -10.55 -0.51 19.81
CA ARG A 200 -11.80 -0.86 19.10
C ARG A 200 -11.60 -0.99 17.59
N HIS A 201 -10.84 -0.09 16.97
CA HIS A 201 -10.53 -0.18 15.54
C HIS A 201 -9.87 -1.51 15.19
N TYR A 202 -8.84 -1.91 15.94
CA TYR A 202 -8.15 -3.19 15.69
C TYR A 202 -8.99 -4.40 16.06
N LYS A 203 -9.79 -4.33 17.12
CA LYS A 203 -10.75 -5.40 17.46
C LYS A 203 -11.72 -5.64 16.32
N GLY A 204 -12.28 -4.58 15.73
CA GLY A 204 -13.17 -4.70 14.57
C GLY A 204 -12.51 -5.40 13.38
N TYR A 205 -11.23 -5.12 13.10
CA TYR A 205 -10.49 -5.84 12.05
C TYR A 205 -10.33 -7.33 12.39
N PHE A 206 -9.89 -7.67 13.61
CA PHE A 206 -9.66 -9.06 13.99
C PHE A 206 -10.96 -9.87 14.06
N ASP A 207 -12.07 -9.26 14.47
CA ASP A 207 -13.39 -9.90 14.47
C ASP A 207 -13.84 -10.31 13.07
N GLU A 208 -13.49 -9.51 12.07
CA GLU A 208 -13.76 -9.85 10.67
C GLU A 208 -12.74 -10.88 10.13
N PHE A 209 -11.47 -10.75 10.50
CA PHE A 209 -10.38 -11.56 9.96
C PHE A 209 -10.32 -12.97 10.51
N LEU A 210 -10.45 -13.16 11.83
CA LEU A 210 -10.28 -14.46 12.49
C LEU A 210 -11.16 -15.56 11.88
N PRO A 211 -12.45 -15.34 11.55
CA PRO A 211 -13.30 -16.36 10.93
C PRO A 211 -12.88 -16.81 9.53
N VAL A 212 -12.02 -16.05 8.84
CA VAL A 212 -11.58 -16.34 7.48
C VAL A 212 -10.05 -16.51 7.37
N ALA A 213 -9.34 -16.51 8.49
CA ALA A 213 -7.87 -16.49 8.52
C ALA A 213 -7.25 -17.75 7.88
N ASP A 214 -7.95 -18.89 7.93
CA ASP A 214 -7.57 -20.16 7.31
C ASP A 214 -7.56 -20.10 5.76
N ARG A 215 -8.26 -19.12 5.17
CA ARG A 215 -8.27 -18.84 3.73
C ARG A 215 -7.07 -18.00 3.27
N PHE A 216 -6.18 -17.63 4.18
CA PHE A 216 -4.97 -16.87 3.91
C PHE A 216 -3.71 -17.62 4.32
N HIS A 217 -2.64 -17.38 3.59
CA HIS A 217 -1.29 -17.69 4.05
C HIS A 217 -0.85 -16.64 5.09
N VAL A 218 -1.14 -16.92 6.36
CA VAL A 218 -0.83 -16.03 7.48
C VAL A 218 0.68 -16.03 7.77
N THR A 219 1.26 -14.84 7.81
CA THR A 219 2.66 -14.60 8.16
C THR A 219 2.73 -13.67 9.37
N ARG A 220 3.40 -14.11 10.44
CA ARG A 220 3.66 -13.27 11.61
C ARG A 220 4.83 -12.33 11.32
N TRP A 221 4.67 -11.06 11.68
CA TRP A 221 5.72 -10.06 11.56
C TRP A 221 6.95 -10.44 12.38
N GLU A 222 6.75 -10.97 13.58
CA GLU A 222 7.82 -11.44 14.48
C GLU A 222 8.66 -12.54 13.83
N ASP A 223 8.04 -13.46 13.08
CA ASP A 223 8.78 -14.51 12.35
C ASP A 223 9.65 -13.93 11.23
N LEU A 224 9.17 -12.88 10.54
CA LEU A 224 9.95 -12.17 9.52
C LEU A 224 11.16 -11.45 10.11
N ILE A 225 11.08 -10.99 11.38
CA ILE A 225 12.19 -10.33 12.06
C ILE A 225 13.17 -11.37 12.62
N ASP A 226 12.69 -12.35 13.38
CA ASP A 226 13.55 -13.26 14.15
C ASP A 226 14.08 -14.44 13.31
N ARG A 227 13.33 -14.84 12.28
CA ARG A 227 13.62 -16.00 11.41
C ARG A 227 13.39 -15.66 9.94
N SER A 228 13.98 -14.57 9.50
CA SER A 228 13.70 -13.93 8.21
C SER A 228 13.84 -14.87 7.01
N ALA A 229 15.01 -15.52 6.84
CA ALA A 229 15.27 -16.39 5.70
C ALA A 229 14.30 -17.60 5.64
N GLU A 230 14.11 -18.29 6.76
CA GLU A 230 13.15 -19.41 6.87
C GLU A 230 11.72 -18.95 6.51
N THR A 231 11.31 -17.79 7.03
CA THR A 231 9.99 -17.23 6.78
C THR A 231 9.81 -16.82 5.33
N ILE A 232 10.82 -16.20 4.70
CA ILE A 232 10.80 -15.84 3.28
C ILE A 232 10.74 -17.09 2.40
N GLN A 233 11.47 -18.17 2.72
CA GLN A 233 11.33 -19.44 2.01
C GLN A 233 9.92 -20.04 2.15
N ARG A 234 9.31 -19.94 3.33
CA ARG A 234 7.91 -20.35 3.54
C ARG A 234 6.95 -19.53 2.69
N VAL A 235 7.09 -18.20 2.66
CA VAL A 235 6.27 -17.31 1.82
C VAL A 235 6.45 -17.64 0.34
N ALA A 236 7.69 -17.90 -0.12
CA ALA A 236 7.96 -18.32 -1.49
C ALA A 236 7.25 -19.64 -1.84
N ARG A 237 7.30 -20.65 -0.97
CA ARG A 237 6.58 -21.92 -1.18
C ARG A 237 5.07 -21.73 -1.23
N GLN A 238 4.51 -20.90 -0.36
CA GLN A 238 3.08 -20.52 -0.39
C GLN A 238 2.73 -19.76 -1.68
N ALA A 239 3.69 -18.99 -2.19
CA ALA A 239 3.64 -18.37 -3.51
C ALA A 239 3.99 -19.35 -4.64
N GLY A 240 4.04 -20.67 -4.42
CA GLY A 240 4.30 -21.68 -5.45
C GLY A 240 5.71 -21.64 -6.05
N LEU A 241 6.67 -21.03 -5.36
CA LEU A 241 8.06 -20.87 -5.78
C LEU A 241 8.99 -21.67 -4.87
N VAL A 242 10.12 -22.11 -5.42
CA VAL A 242 11.21 -22.72 -4.68
C VAL A 242 12.40 -21.78 -4.74
N ILE A 243 12.89 -21.39 -3.56
CA ILE A 243 14.10 -20.58 -3.43
C ILE A 243 15.01 -21.17 -2.35
N GLU A 244 16.31 -21.12 -2.61
CA GLU A 244 17.33 -21.56 -1.68
C GLU A 244 17.48 -20.58 -0.50
N ALA A 245 18.07 -21.06 0.61
CA ALA A 245 18.22 -20.26 1.84
C ALA A 245 19.09 -19.02 1.62
N ASP A 246 20.10 -19.11 0.76
CA ASP A 246 20.97 -18.00 0.39
C ASP A 246 20.19 -16.88 -0.32
N HIS A 247 19.27 -17.24 -1.23
CA HIS A 247 18.39 -16.32 -1.92
C HIS A 247 17.48 -15.58 -0.95
N ALA A 248 16.85 -16.32 -0.03
CA ALA A 248 16.01 -15.75 0.99
C ALA A 248 16.80 -14.78 1.90
N GLY A 249 18.05 -15.10 2.21
CA GLY A 249 18.98 -14.20 2.91
C GLY A 249 19.27 -12.92 2.12
N GLN A 250 19.51 -13.00 0.81
CA GLN A 250 19.71 -11.82 -0.04
C GLN A 250 18.45 -10.95 -0.13
N ILE A 251 17.26 -11.55 -0.20
CA ILE A 251 15.98 -10.81 -0.14
C ILE A 251 15.89 -10.07 1.19
N TRP A 252 16.15 -10.74 2.32
CA TRP A 252 16.12 -10.11 3.63
C TRP A 252 17.09 -8.94 3.73
N GLN A 253 18.35 -9.11 3.30
CA GLN A 253 19.37 -8.07 3.35
C GLN A 253 18.94 -6.77 2.64
N ARG A 254 18.12 -6.86 1.58
CA ARG A 254 17.58 -5.69 0.88
C ARG A 254 16.44 -4.99 1.61
N LEU A 255 15.75 -5.69 2.51
CA LEU A 255 14.53 -5.22 3.18
C LEU A 255 14.75 -4.90 4.67
N ASP A 256 15.85 -5.37 5.24
CA ASP A 256 16.15 -5.32 6.65
C ASP A 256 16.27 -3.87 7.16
N HIS A 257 15.36 -3.47 8.06
CA HIS A 257 15.42 -2.20 8.79
C HIS A 257 15.60 -0.92 7.92
N ILE A 258 14.99 -0.90 6.73
CA ILE A 258 14.94 0.28 5.85
C ILE A 258 13.52 0.86 5.73
N ASN A 259 13.42 2.08 5.19
CA ASN A 259 12.12 2.65 4.83
C ASN A 259 11.61 2.07 3.51
N LEU A 260 10.43 1.45 3.56
CA LEU A 260 9.80 0.77 2.42
C LEU A 260 8.66 1.60 1.78
N THR A 261 8.44 2.85 2.19
CA THR A 261 7.21 3.60 1.83
C THR A 261 7.41 4.88 1.01
N GLY A 262 8.41 4.92 0.14
CA GLY A 262 8.57 6.00 -0.85
C GLY A 262 8.57 7.38 -0.20
N HIS A 263 7.66 8.27 -0.65
CA HIS A 263 7.53 9.65 -0.14
C HIS A 263 7.12 9.78 1.33
N HIS A 264 6.82 8.69 2.02
CA HIS A 264 6.55 8.67 3.46
C HIS A 264 7.83 8.31 4.21
N GLU A 265 8.66 9.33 4.48
CA GLU A 265 9.95 9.18 5.15
C GLU A 265 9.84 8.76 6.62
N HIS A 266 8.78 9.18 7.30
CA HIS A 266 8.61 8.98 8.75
C HIS A 266 7.92 7.66 9.14
N ASN A 267 7.61 6.81 8.16
CA ASN A 267 6.94 5.54 8.42
C ASN A 267 7.83 4.55 9.18
N TYR A 268 9.12 4.53 8.82
CA TYR A 268 10.14 3.80 9.54
C TYR A 268 10.66 4.65 10.69
N ARG A 269 10.81 4.03 11.87
CA ARG A 269 11.36 4.68 13.07
C ARG A 269 12.77 4.14 13.25
N ARG A 270 13.78 4.99 13.07
CA ARG A 270 15.19 4.61 13.13
C ARG A 270 15.50 3.94 14.48
N GLY A 271 16.19 2.79 14.44
CA GLY A 271 16.52 2.02 15.65
C GLY A 271 15.33 1.29 16.29
N LYS A 272 14.20 1.19 15.59
CA LYS A 272 13.03 0.39 15.98
C LYS A 272 12.76 -0.70 14.95
N GLY A 273 11.66 -1.44 15.12
CA GLY A 273 11.45 -2.73 14.43
C GLY A 273 11.71 -3.93 15.34
N LEU A 274 11.76 -3.70 16.66
CA LEU A 274 12.10 -4.72 17.66
C LEU A 274 10.86 -5.49 18.12
N VAL A 275 10.99 -6.81 18.19
CA VAL A 275 9.99 -7.70 18.77
C VAL A 275 9.84 -7.39 20.26
N GLY A 276 8.61 -7.17 20.72
CA GLY A 276 8.32 -6.90 22.13
C GLY A 276 8.60 -5.47 22.62
N ASP A 277 8.97 -4.51 21.77
CA ASP A 277 9.30 -3.13 22.20
C ASP A 277 8.16 -2.45 22.98
N TRP A 278 6.90 -2.88 22.79
CA TRP A 278 5.74 -2.37 23.52
C TRP A 278 5.89 -2.45 25.04
N LYS A 279 6.69 -3.40 25.56
CA LYS A 279 6.99 -3.57 26.99
C LYS A 279 7.72 -2.37 27.60
N ASN A 280 8.35 -1.53 26.78
CA ASN A 280 9.08 -0.34 27.21
C ASN A 280 8.22 0.93 27.22
N TRP A 281 6.97 0.87 26.71
CA TRP A 281 6.13 2.05 26.47
C TRP A 281 4.74 1.94 27.09
N MET A 282 4.10 0.77 27.02
CA MET A 282 2.76 0.53 27.55
C MET A 282 2.75 0.45 29.07
N THR A 283 1.67 0.85 29.72
CA THR A 283 1.47 0.66 31.17
C THR A 283 0.39 -0.40 31.43
N ASN A 284 0.24 -0.86 32.67
CA ASN A 284 -0.80 -1.83 33.02
C ASN A 284 -2.23 -1.36 32.71
N ALA A 285 -2.53 -0.07 32.85
CA ALA A 285 -3.81 0.52 32.45
C ALA A 285 -4.11 0.29 30.95
N HIS A 286 -3.09 0.40 30.10
CA HIS A 286 -3.24 0.13 28.66
C HIS A 286 -3.49 -1.35 28.39
N LEU A 287 -2.75 -2.24 29.07
CA LEU A 287 -2.91 -3.68 28.90
C LEU A 287 -4.28 -4.17 29.37
N GLU A 288 -4.82 -3.56 30.41
CA GLU A 288 -6.17 -3.82 30.89
C GLU A 288 -7.23 -3.45 29.85
N ILE A 289 -7.17 -2.24 29.28
CA ILE A 289 -8.09 -1.83 28.20
C ILE A 289 -8.02 -2.80 27.02
N ILE A 290 -6.82 -3.21 26.59
CA ILE A 290 -6.64 -4.17 25.49
C ILE A 290 -7.32 -5.51 25.82
N ARG A 291 -7.16 -5.99 27.06
CA ARG A 291 -7.74 -7.25 27.53
C ARG A 291 -9.26 -7.18 27.59
N GLU A 292 -9.82 -6.10 28.16
CA GLU A 292 -11.26 -5.88 28.29
C GLU A 292 -11.97 -5.83 26.93
N HIS A 293 -11.30 -5.30 25.90
CA HIS A 293 -11.82 -5.28 24.54
C HIS A 293 -11.62 -6.62 23.78
N GLY A 294 -11.07 -7.65 24.41
CA GLY A 294 -11.00 -9.01 23.85
C GLY A 294 -9.95 -9.22 22.76
N LEU A 295 -8.90 -8.39 22.69
CA LEU A 295 -7.81 -8.63 21.72
C LEU A 295 -6.92 -9.84 22.08
N GLU A 296 -7.09 -10.41 23.28
CA GLU A 296 -6.41 -11.63 23.70
C GLU A 296 -6.82 -12.84 22.85
N ASP A 297 -8.04 -12.87 22.29
CA ASP A 297 -8.50 -13.95 21.41
C ASP A 297 -7.60 -14.09 20.18
N ALA A 298 -7.32 -12.97 19.51
CA ALA A 298 -6.37 -12.93 18.40
C ALA A 298 -4.95 -13.31 18.84
N MET A 299 -4.55 -12.94 20.06
CA MET A 299 -3.24 -13.33 20.60
C MET A 299 -3.11 -14.83 20.77
N GLN A 300 -4.13 -15.49 21.30
CA GLN A 300 -4.16 -16.94 21.48
C GLN A 300 -4.13 -17.66 20.13
N VAL A 301 -4.97 -17.25 19.17
CA VAL A 301 -5.03 -17.86 17.83
C VAL A 301 -3.69 -17.81 17.10
N PHE A 302 -2.96 -16.69 17.20
CA PHE A 302 -1.66 -16.52 16.51
C PHE A 302 -0.44 -16.90 17.37
N GLY A 303 -0.66 -17.48 18.55
CA GLY A 303 0.39 -18.03 19.40
C GLY A 303 1.25 -16.99 20.12
N TYR A 304 0.69 -15.83 20.45
CA TYR A 304 1.36 -14.79 21.24
C TYR A 304 1.19 -14.94 22.76
N GLY A 305 0.35 -15.88 23.20
CA GLY A 305 0.08 -16.13 24.62
C GLY A 305 -0.94 -15.16 25.23
N ARG A 306 -0.99 -15.11 26.57
CA ARG A 306 -1.91 -14.26 27.34
C ARG A 306 -1.30 -12.87 27.59
N ILE A 307 -2.16 -11.90 27.91
CA ILE A 307 -1.72 -10.56 28.29
C ILE A 307 -1.34 -10.56 29.77
N GLU A 308 -0.04 -10.59 30.05
CA GLU A 308 0.51 -10.51 31.41
C GLU A 308 0.73 -9.06 31.86
N PRO A 309 0.52 -8.75 33.16
CA PRO A 309 0.86 -7.44 33.70
C PRO A 309 2.38 -7.21 33.67
N LEU A 310 2.77 -5.95 33.49
CA LEU A 310 4.14 -5.50 33.59
C LEU A 310 4.51 -5.22 35.05
N ASP A 311 5.77 -5.46 35.40
CA ASP A 311 6.34 -5.06 36.69
C ASP A 311 6.52 -3.54 36.75
N GLU A 312 5.69 -2.85 37.53
CA GLU A 312 5.71 -1.39 37.64
C GLU A 312 7.01 -0.84 38.24
N ALA A 313 7.72 -1.64 39.05
CA ALA A 313 9.03 -1.25 39.57
C ALA A 313 10.05 -1.05 38.44
N ARG A 314 9.85 -1.75 37.31
CA ARG A 314 10.70 -1.72 36.12
C ARG A 314 10.22 -0.76 35.03
N TYR A 315 9.18 0.05 35.29
CA TYR A 315 8.74 1.05 34.33
C TYR A 315 9.89 1.98 33.91
N THR A 316 9.98 2.22 32.60
CA THR A 316 10.86 3.21 31.98
C THR A 316 10.45 4.63 32.40
N PRO A 317 11.32 5.64 32.21
CA PRO A 317 10.95 7.03 32.48
C PRO A 317 9.68 7.48 31.75
N PHE A 318 9.50 7.05 30.50
CA PHE A 318 8.29 7.32 29.72
C PHE A 318 7.04 6.70 30.36
N GLN A 319 7.10 5.41 30.71
CA GLN A 319 5.99 4.71 31.36
C GLN A 319 5.61 5.36 32.70
N ARG A 320 6.59 5.77 33.51
CA ARG A 320 6.33 6.48 34.78
C ARG A 320 5.60 7.79 34.55
N ARG A 321 6.04 8.58 33.57
CA ARG A 321 5.38 9.84 33.19
C ARG A 321 3.93 9.61 32.74
N VAL A 322 3.70 8.61 31.91
CA VAL A 322 2.35 8.24 31.45
C VAL A 322 1.48 7.78 32.61
N ALA A 323 1.98 6.87 33.45
CA ALA A 323 1.26 6.35 34.61
C ALA A 323 0.90 7.47 35.61
N GLU A 324 1.81 8.41 35.86
CA GLU A 324 1.56 9.56 36.72
C GLU A 324 0.42 10.44 36.18
N LEU A 325 0.44 10.77 34.89
CA LEU A 325 -0.61 11.58 34.25
C LEU A 325 -1.96 10.87 34.28
N VAL A 326 -2.00 9.59 33.89
CA VAL A 326 -3.22 8.76 33.90
C VAL A 326 -3.79 8.63 35.31
N SER A 327 -2.95 8.37 36.33
CA SER A 327 -3.42 8.24 37.72
C SER A 327 -4.07 9.51 38.28
N ARG A 328 -3.73 10.68 37.71
CA ARG A 328 -4.31 11.98 38.04
C ARG A 328 -5.47 12.38 37.14
N GLY A 329 -5.86 11.53 36.18
CA GLY A 329 -6.87 11.86 35.18
C GLY A 329 -6.46 13.00 34.23
N LYS A 330 -5.16 13.18 33.99
CA LYS A 330 -4.63 14.25 33.13
C LYS A 330 -4.24 13.73 31.75
N VAL A 331 -4.64 14.45 30.72
CA VAL A 331 -4.18 14.27 29.34
C VAL A 331 -3.01 15.22 29.07
N PHE A 332 -2.01 14.76 28.32
CA PHE A 332 -0.92 15.60 27.84
C PHE A 332 -1.37 16.38 26.60
N GLU A 333 -1.38 17.72 26.67
CA GLU A 333 -1.85 18.61 25.60
C GLU A 333 -0.80 19.67 25.19
N ASP A 334 0.40 19.62 25.75
CA ASP A 334 1.46 20.60 25.48
C ASP A 334 2.15 20.30 24.13
N HIS A 335 1.66 20.96 23.08
CA HIS A 335 2.11 20.79 21.71
C HIS A 335 2.57 22.12 21.12
N ALA A 336 3.87 22.22 20.82
CA ALA A 336 4.47 23.43 20.24
C ALA A 336 3.98 23.72 18.81
N ASP A 337 3.77 22.68 18.00
CA ASP A 337 3.26 22.79 16.63
C ASP A 337 1.87 22.13 16.54
N LEU A 338 0.84 22.96 16.58
CA LEU A 338 -0.56 22.52 16.52
C LEU A 338 -0.97 21.98 15.14
N ASP A 339 -0.34 22.45 14.05
CA ASP A 339 -0.59 21.91 12.71
C ASP A 339 -0.07 20.47 12.62
N LEU A 340 1.18 20.25 13.05
CA LEU A 340 1.77 18.91 13.09
C LEU A 340 0.95 17.97 13.99
N PHE A 341 0.56 18.44 15.18
CA PHE A 341 -0.31 17.67 16.07
C PHE A 341 -1.63 17.31 15.38
N GLY A 342 -2.31 18.29 14.78
CA GLY A 342 -3.56 18.09 14.05
C GLY A 342 -3.42 17.06 12.93
N PHE A 343 -2.40 17.20 12.09
CA PHE A 343 -2.13 16.26 10.99
C PHE A 343 -1.83 14.84 11.50
N ALA A 344 -1.05 14.70 12.57
CA ALA A 344 -0.70 13.41 13.16
C ALA A 344 -1.90 12.76 13.88
N PHE A 345 -2.71 13.56 14.57
CA PHE A 345 -3.88 13.13 15.33
C PHE A 345 -4.98 12.68 14.39
N ASN A 346 -5.38 13.56 13.47
CA ASN A 346 -6.51 13.34 12.60
C ASN A 346 -6.35 11.97 11.96
N LYS A 347 -5.37 11.68 11.12
CA LYS A 347 -5.34 10.41 10.35
C LYS A 347 -4.96 9.15 11.16
N SER A 348 -5.12 9.15 12.48
CA SER A 348 -4.97 7.94 13.29
C SER A 348 -6.04 6.90 12.94
N ASN A 349 -5.65 5.62 12.92
CA ASN A 349 -6.56 4.48 12.73
C ASN A 349 -7.35 4.24 14.01
N ILE A 350 -8.41 5.02 14.19
CA ILE A 350 -9.25 5.02 15.39
C ILE A 350 -10.71 4.85 15.02
N ASP A 351 -11.47 4.28 15.94
CA ASP A 351 -12.90 4.55 15.99
C ASP A 351 -13.12 6.03 16.34
N ALA A 352 -13.42 6.81 15.30
CA ALA A 352 -13.56 8.26 15.40
C ALA A 352 -14.98 8.70 15.79
N SER A 353 -15.88 7.79 16.19
CA SER A 353 -17.28 8.09 16.51
C SER A 353 -17.45 9.08 17.67
N ALA A 354 -16.52 9.08 18.63
CA ALA A 354 -16.51 9.99 19.77
C ALA A 354 -15.94 11.39 19.48
N PHE A 355 -15.44 11.65 18.26
CA PHE A 355 -14.78 12.91 17.92
C PHE A 355 -15.64 13.76 16.98
N ALA A 356 -15.66 15.07 17.20
CA ALA A 356 -16.47 16.05 16.49
C ALA A 356 -15.93 16.39 15.09
N PHE A 357 -15.75 15.38 14.25
CA PHE A 357 -15.36 15.57 12.86
C PHE A 357 -16.57 15.82 11.96
N ARG A 358 -16.40 16.74 11.00
CA ARG A 358 -17.34 16.87 9.90
C ARG A 358 -17.22 15.68 8.96
N ARG A 359 -18.36 15.16 8.53
CA ARG A 359 -18.47 14.04 7.60
C ARG A 359 -19.54 14.37 6.58
N TYR A 360 -19.32 13.99 5.34
CA TYR A 360 -20.26 14.24 4.26
C TYR A 360 -20.52 12.93 3.51
N GLY A 361 -21.78 12.68 3.17
CA GLY A 361 -22.18 11.43 2.51
C GLY A 361 -21.54 11.25 1.13
N TRP A 362 -21.79 10.08 0.53
CA TRP A 362 -21.39 9.81 -0.84
C TRP A 362 -22.10 10.74 -1.82
N ARG A 363 -21.33 11.25 -2.78
CA ARG A 363 -21.83 11.65 -4.10
C ARG A 363 -21.81 10.41 -5.00
N VAL A 364 -21.66 10.58 -6.32
CA VAL A 364 -21.61 9.44 -7.24
C VAL A 364 -20.28 8.72 -7.12
N HIS A 365 -19.16 9.44 -7.07
CA HIS A 365 -17.81 8.87 -7.13
C HIS A 365 -16.97 9.12 -5.89
N SER A 366 -17.37 10.00 -4.98
CA SER A 366 -16.54 10.37 -3.84
C SER A 366 -17.30 10.79 -2.59
N THR A 367 -16.61 10.78 -1.46
CA THR A 367 -17.11 11.21 -0.14
C THR A 367 -15.98 11.85 0.67
N VAL A 368 -16.34 12.77 1.57
CA VAL A 368 -15.43 13.27 2.60
C VAL A 368 -15.70 12.50 3.90
N GLU A 369 -14.86 11.50 4.16
CA GLU A 369 -14.96 10.61 5.32
C GLU A 369 -14.82 11.40 6.63
N ARG A 370 -13.92 12.39 6.63
CA ARG A 370 -13.61 13.15 7.83
C ARG A 370 -12.91 14.47 7.53
N SER A 371 -13.36 15.56 8.14
CA SER A 371 -12.75 16.88 8.00
C SER A 371 -12.62 17.60 9.35
N GLY A 372 -11.39 18.05 9.64
CA GLY A 372 -11.08 19.09 10.62
C GLY A 372 -10.66 20.41 9.95
N PHE A 373 -10.85 20.52 8.64
CA PHE A 373 -10.41 21.66 7.82
C PHE A 373 -11.26 22.89 8.10
N SER A 374 -10.67 24.05 8.39
CA SER A 374 -11.38 25.22 8.92
C SER A 374 -12.35 25.88 7.92
N ASP A 375 -12.02 25.90 6.63
CA ASP A 375 -12.81 26.53 5.57
C ASP A 375 -13.61 25.48 4.76
N GLU A 376 -14.92 25.44 4.98
CA GLU A 376 -15.80 24.49 4.27
C GLU A 376 -15.97 24.81 2.79
N GLY A 377 -15.87 26.08 2.38
CA GLY A 377 -15.99 26.49 0.99
C GLY A 377 -14.88 25.85 0.14
N ILE A 378 -13.65 25.84 0.67
CA ILE A 378 -12.51 25.19 0.03
C ILE A 378 -12.71 23.67 -0.02
N VAL A 379 -13.18 23.05 1.07
CA VAL A 379 -13.47 21.60 1.08
C VAL A 379 -14.48 21.26 -0.02
N MET A 380 -15.56 22.02 -0.16
CA MET A 380 -16.59 21.78 -1.17
C MET A 380 -16.07 21.98 -2.60
N ALA A 381 -15.26 23.03 -2.83
CA ALA A 381 -14.67 23.27 -4.14
C ALA A 381 -13.69 22.17 -4.57
N VAL A 382 -12.84 21.71 -3.64
CA VAL A 382 -11.90 20.61 -3.90
C VAL A 382 -12.64 19.29 -4.10
N TRP A 383 -13.67 19.02 -3.29
CA TRP A 383 -14.50 17.83 -3.43
C TRP A 383 -15.23 17.81 -4.78
N GLU A 384 -15.79 18.94 -5.23
CA GLU A 384 -16.40 19.07 -6.56
C GLU A 384 -15.41 18.79 -7.69
N ALA A 385 -14.20 19.36 -7.61
CA ALA A 385 -13.16 19.14 -8.60
C ALA A 385 -12.74 17.67 -8.68
N ALA A 386 -12.62 17.00 -7.53
CA ALA A 386 -12.27 15.58 -7.48
C ALA A 386 -13.42 14.68 -7.95
N GLU A 387 -14.67 14.97 -7.58
CA GLU A 387 -15.87 14.25 -8.03
C GLU A 387 -15.99 14.28 -9.55
N THR A 388 -15.85 15.48 -10.14
CA THR A 388 -15.89 15.67 -11.59
C THR A 388 -14.78 14.89 -12.29
N ALA A 389 -13.53 15.04 -11.82
CA ALA A 389 -12.38 14.36 -12.41
C ALA A 389 -12.47 12.83 -12.27
N ALA A 390 -13.00 12.33 -11.16
CA ALA A 390 -13.25 10.91 -10.96
C ALA A 390 -14.32 10.39 -11.92
N GLY A 391 -15.41 11.13 -12.13
CA GLY A 391 -16.45 10.77 -13.10
C GLY A 391 -15.94 10.72 -14.54
N GLU A 392 -15.15 11.71 -14.95
CA GLU A 392 -14.51 11.76 -16.26
C GLU A 392 -13.60 10.53 -16.51
N LEU A 393 -12.77 10.16 -15.53
CA LEU A 393 -11.92 8.96 -15.62
C LEU A 393 -12.74 7.66 -15.59
N ASN A 394 -13.72 7.57 -14.68
CA ASN A 394 -14.57 6.38 -14.55
C ASN A 394 -15.35 6.10 -15.83
N ALA A 395 -15.80 7.12 -16.56
CA ALA A 395 -16.45 6.93 -17.85
C ALA A 395 -15.54 6.23 -18.86
N VAL A 396 -14.26 6.61 -18.94
CA VAL A 396 -13.26 5.95 -19.80
C VAL A 396 -13.07 4.49 -19.37
N LEU A 397 -12.90 4.24 -18.07
CA LEU A 397 -12.68 2.90 -17.55
C LEU A 397 -13.90 2.00 -17.74
N ASP A 398 -15.10 2.51 -17.49
CA ASP A 398 -16.36 1.77 -17.64
C ASP A 398 -16.57 1.36 -19.11
N HIS A 399 -16.22 2.22 -20.09
CA HIS A 399 -16.25 1.86 -21.52
C HIS A 399 -15.26 0.74 -21.89
N LEU A 400 -14.04 0.78 -21.35
CA LEU A 400 -13.06 -0.30 -21.56
C LEU A 400 -13.52 -1.61 -20.91
N LEU A 401 -14.10 -1.55 -19.72
CA LEU A 401 -14.55 -2.74 -19.00
C LEU A 401 -15.80 -3.37 -19.63
N ALA A 402 -16.72 -2.55 -20.15
CA ALA A 402 -17.92 -3.01 -20.86
C ALA A 402 -17.66 -3.41 -22.32
N GLY A 403 -16.46 -3.13 -22.85
CA GLY A 403 -16.10 -3.39 -24.24
C GLY A 403 -16.15 -4.87 -24.65
N ASP A 404 -16.44 -5.09 -25.94
CA ASP A 404 -16.40 -6.41 -26.58
C ASP A 404 -15.06 -6.57 -27.33
N TYR A 405 -14.27 -7.55 -26.91
CA TYR A 405 -12.94 -7.85 -27.42
C TYR A 405 -12.88 -9.17 -28.21
N SER A 406 -14.03 -9.64 -28.71
CA SER A 406 -14.12 -10.88 -29.52
C SER A 406 -13.59 -10.74 -30.95
N SER A 407 -13.40 -9.52 -31.45
CA SER A 407 -12.78 -9.26 -32.76
C SER A 407 -12.13 -7.88 -32.80
N GLU A 408 -11.19 -7.66 -33.72
CA GLU A 408 -10.47 -6.40 -33.86
C GLU A 408 -11.43 -5.22 -34.09
N ALA A 409 -12.44 -5.40 -34.94
CA ALA A 409 -13.42 -4.35 -35.24
C ALA A 409 -14.23 -3.94 -33.99
N ARG A 410 -14.64 -4.91 -33.17
CA ARG A 410 -15.41 -4.65 -31.93
C ARG A 410 -14.54 -4.06 -30.83
N ALA A 411 -13.30 -4.54 -30.71
CA ALA A 411 -12.31 -4.01 -29.78
C ALA A 411 -11.97 -2.55 -30.12
N THR A 412 -11.78 -2.26 -31.41
CA THR A 412 -11.55 -0.90 -31.92
C THR A 412 -12.73 0.01 -31.58
N ALA A 413 -13.96 -0.42 -31.85
CA ALA A 413 -15.16 0.36 -31.50
C ALA A 413 -15.26 0.64 -29.99
N SER A 414 -14.91 -0.35 -29.16
CA SER A 414 -14.89 -0.20 -27.69
C SER A 414 -13.83 0.81 -27.23
N VAL A 415 -12.64 0.78 -27.83
CA VAL A 415 -11.57 1.75 -27.53
C VAL A 415 -11.92 3.15 -28.04
N GLU A 416 -12.54 3.29 -29.22
CA GLU A 416 -12.99 4.60 -29.72
C GLU A 416 -14.07 5.23 -28.83
N ALA A 417 -14.97 4.43 -28.24
CA ALA A 417 -15.92 4.92 -27.25
C ALA A 417 -15.21 5.45 -25.99
N ALA A 418 -14.20 4.73 -25.48
CA ALA A 418 -13.40 5.17 -24.35
C ALA A 418 -12.59 6.45 -24.68
N ILE A 419 -12.06 6.57 -25.91
CA ILE A 419 -11.36 7.76 -26.39
C ILE A 419 -12.31 8.96 -26.44
N ALA A 420 -13.54 8.78 -26.95
CA ALA A 420 -14.55 9.84 -26.96
C ALA A 420 -14.89 10.32 -25.54
N ALA A 421 -15.01 9.41 -24.58
CA ALA A 421 -15.23 9.75 -23.17
C ALA A 421 -14.06 10.54 -22.54
N SER A 422 -12.84 10.43 -23.08
CA SER A 422 -11.66 11.16 -22.59
C SER A 422 -11.59 12.63 -23.01
N ALA A 423 -12.57 13.16 -23.75
CA ALA A 423 -12.53 14.52 -24.31
C ALA A 423 -12.34 15.62 -23.25
N ALA A 424 -12.95 15.48 -22.07
CA ALA A 424 -12.75 16.42 -20.98
C ALA A 424 -11.34 16.29 -20.34
N MET A 425 -10.78 15.08 -20.34
CA MET A 425 -9.42 14.82 -19.90
C MET A 425 -8.39 15.54 -20.78
N ALA A 426 -8.61 15.55 -22.10
CA ALA A 426 -7.73 16.21 -23.06
C ALA A 426 -7.60 17.73 -22.81
N LYS A 427 -8.63 18.38 -22.26
CA LYS A 427 -8.58 19.82 -21.92
C LYS A 427 -7.65 20.10 -20.75
N ARG A 428 -7.59 19.20 -19.75
CA ARG A 428 -6.81 19.38 -18.52
C ARG A 428 -5.41 18.78 -18.61
N MET A 429 -5.26 17.63 -19.27
CA MET A 429 -3.98 16.93 -19.48
C MET A 429 -3.81 16.51 -20.95
N PRO A 430 -3.59 17.44 -21.89
CA PRO A 430 -3.57 17.14 -23.33
C PRO A 430 -2.50 16.13 -23.71
N ARG A 431 -1.27 16.26 -23.17
CA ARG A 431 -0.15 15.37 -23.49
C ARG A 431 -0.40 13.93 -23.01
N ALA A 432 -0.81 13.76 -21.75
CA ALA A 432 -1.07 12.45 -21.18
C ALA A 432 -2.29 11.77 -21.84
N THR A 433 -3.33 12.55 -22.15
CA THR A 433 -4.51 12.03 -22.86
C THR A 433 -4.15 11.59 -24.28
N ALA A 434 -3.34 12.37 -25.01
CA ALA A 434 -2.86 11.98 -26.34
C ALA A 434 -2.01 10.69 -26.31
N ALA A 435 -1.13 10.55 -25.30
CA ALA A 435 -0.36 9.33 -25.09
C ALA A 435 -1.26 8.12 -24.81
N MET A 436 -2.27 8.28 -23.94
CA MET A 436 -3.28 7.26 -23.67
C MET A 436 -4.00 6.82 -24.94
N VAL A 437 -4.54 7.76 -25.72
CA VAL A 437 -5.26 7.48 -26.97
C VAL A 437 -4.39 6.66 -27.92
N ASN A 438 -3.15 7.11 -28.16
CA ASN A 438 -2.23 6.42 -29.05
C ASN A 438 -1.89 5.01 -28.56
N GLU A 439 -1.57 4.85 -27.28
CA GLU A 439 -1.24 3.53 -26.70
C GLU A 439 -2.43 2.56 -26.75
N LEU A 440 -3.66 3.01 -26.47
CA LEU A 440 -4.85 2.17 -26.54
C LEU A 440 -5.09 1.67 -27.98
N GLN A 441 -5.00 2.56 -28.98
CA GLN A 441 -5.20 2.20 -30.38
C GLN A 441 -4.11 1.28 -30.93
N VAL A 442 -2.85 1.51 -30.53
CA VAL A 442 -1.72 0.65 -30.92
C VAL A 442 -1.86 -0.73 -30.28
N MET A 443 -2.23 -0.77 -28.99
CA MET A 443 -2.38 -2.03 -28.24
C MET A 443 -3.43 -2.95 -28.86
N VAL A 444 -4.61 -2.44 -29.22
CA VAL A 444 -5.65 -3.26 -29.86
C VAL A 444 -5.16 -3.82 -31.19
N ARG A 445 -4.64 -2.96 -32.08
CA ARG A 445 -4.16 -3.39 -33.41
C ARG A 445 -3.07 -4.46 -33.29
N GLN A 446 -2.09 -4.23 -32.42
CA GLN A 446 -1.02 -5.20 -32.19
C GLN A 446 -1.55 -6.51 -31.62
N ALA A 447 -2.46 -6.45 -30.65
CA ALA A 447 -2.96 -7.65 -29.98
C ALA A 447 -3.74 -8.59 -30.89
N PHE A 448 -4.46 -8.06 -31.89
CA PHE A 448 -5.13 -8.90 -32.89
C PHE A 448 -4.17 -9.34 -34.00
N ALA A 449 -3.18 -8.53 -34.36
CA ALA A 449 -2.17 -8.89 -35.36
C ALA A 449 -1.25 -10.04 -34.90
N ASP A 450 -0.91 -10.09 -33.61
CA ASP A 450 -0.02 -11.13 -33.04
C ASP A 450 -0.77 -12.25 -32.30
N GLY A 451 -2.10 -12.21 -32.27
CA GLY A 451 -2.95 -13.19 -31.57
C GLY A 451 -2.97 -13.05 -30.05
N SER A 452 -2.32 -12.03 -29.47
CA SER A 452 -2.28 -11.83 -28.02
C SER A 452 -3.58 -11.32 -27.39
N ALA A 453 -4.61 -11.03 -28.20
CA ALA A 453 -5.94 -10.63 -27.73
C ALA A 453 -6.66 -11.75 -26.95
N GLU A 454 -6.41 -13.02 -27.30
CA GLU A 454 -7.08 -14.20 -26.73
C GLU A 454 -6.30 -14.84 -25.58
N VAL A 455 -5.10 -14.34 -25.26
CA VAL A 455 -4.22 -14.93 -24.24
C VAL A 455 -3.83 -13.94 -23.14
N LEU A 456 -3.40 -14.49 -22.01
CA LEU A 456 -2.83 -13.72 -20.91
C LEU A 456 -1.37 -13.39 -21.23
N GLU A 457 -1.06 -12.10 -21.34
CA GLU A 457 0.29 -11.60 -21.65
C GLU A 457 0.98 -11.02 -20.43
N VAL A 458 2.30 -11.20 -20.36
CA VAL A 458 3.12 -10.51 -19.35
C VAL A 458 3.07 -9.00 -19.58
N ASP A 459 3.03 -8.23 -18.50
CA ASP A 459 3.12 -6.77 -18.60
C ASP A 459 4.47 -6.34 -19.18
N ARG A 460 4.45 -5.93 -20.45
CA ARG A 460 5.64 -5.49 -21.20
C ARG A 460 6.16 -4.12 -20.79
N SER A 461 5.43 -3.38 -19.95
CA SER A 461 5.88 -2.09 -19.40
C SER A 461 6.85 -2.24 -18.22
N VAL A 462 6.97 -3.45 -17.66
CA VAL A 462 7.91 -3.74 -16.58
C VAL A 462 9.35 -3.79 -17.14
N PRO A 463 10.28 -2.96 -16.63
CA PRO A 463 11.68 -2.98 -17.06
C PRO A 463 12.37 -4.31 -16.66
N PRO A 464 13.56 -4.63 -17.19
CA PRO A 464 14.36 -5.75 -16.71
C PRO A 464 14.57 -5.68 -15.19
N LEU A 465 14.26 -6.77 -14.47
CA LEU A 465 14.36 -6.85 -13.01
C LEU A 465 15.43 -7.86 -12.60
N LEU A 466 16.44 -7.39 -11.87
CA LEU A 466 17.42 -8.27 -11.23
C LEU A 466 16.71 -9.07 -10.12
N ILE A 467 16.70 -10.40 -10.26
CA ILE A 467 16.18 -11.33 -9.25
C ILE A 467 17.21 -11.49 -8.13
N ARG A 468 18.43 -11.88 -8.53
CA ARG A 468 19.57 -12.10 -7.64
C ARG A 468 20.88 -12.15 -8.41
N SER A 469 21.98 -11.98 -7.69
CA SER A 469 23.30 -12.42 -8.13
C SER A 469 23.60 -13.80 -7.55
N TRP A 470 24.12 -14.71 -8.37
CA TRP A 470 24.43 -16.07 -7.99
C TRP A 470 25.69 -16.56 -8.70
N ASN A 471 26.71 -16.92 -7.93
CA ASN A 471 28.05 -17.24 -8.43
C ASN A 471 28.54 -16.14 -9.38
N GLU A 472 28.94 -16.51 -10.60
CA GLU A 472 29.43 -15.60 -11.63
C GLU A 472 28.33 -14.96 -12.48
N TYR A 473 27.05 -15.15 -12.14
CA TYR A 473 25.91 -14.70 -12.93
C TYR A 473 25.02 -13.68 -12.20
N ASN A 474 24.39 -12.81 -12.98
CA ASN A 474 23.22 -12.02 -12.59
C ASN A 474 21.98 -12.63 -13.23
N ILE A 475 20.98 -12.96 -12.41
CA ILE A 475 19.72 -13.55 -12.88
C ILE A 475 18.69 -12.44 -13.04
N VAL A 476 18.16 -12.27 -14.24
CA VAL A 476 17.25 -11.17 -14.61
C VAL A 476 15.95 -11.72 -15.18
N SER A 477 14.82 -11.13 -14.79
CA SER A 477 13.50 -11.34 -15.39
C SER A 477 13.19 -10.18 -16.34
N HIS A 478 12.81 -10.46 -17.58
CA HIS A 478 12.39 -9.44 -18.54
C HIS A 478 11.41 -10.02 -19.55
N ARG A 479 10.22 -9.39 -19.69
CA ARG A 479 9.18 -9.78 -20.66
C ARG A 479 8.81 -11.27 -20.65
N GLY A 480 8.78 -11.87 -19.46
CA GLY A 480 8.45 -13.30 -19.29
C GLY A 480 9.61 -14.26 -19.53
N GLN A 481 10.79 -13.76 -19.89
CA GLN A 481 12.01 -14.55 -20.03
C GLN A 481 12.94 -14.35 -18.83
N PHE A 482 13.76 -15.36 -18.57
CA PHE A 482 14.72 -15.42 -17.48
C PHE A 482 16.11 -15.63 -18.03
N SER A 483 17.01 -14.71 -17.73
CA SER A 483 18.38 -14.72 -18.26
C SER A 483 19.39 -14.77 -17.13
N ALA A 484 20.34 -15.69 -17.21
CA ALA A 484 21.57 -15.66 -16.43
C ALA A 484 22.65 -14.98 -17.28
N ILE A 485 23.10 -13.81 -16.85
CA ILE A 485 24.10 -13.00 -17.54
C ILE A 485 25.43 -13.11 -16.80
N PRO A 486 26.54 -13.51 -17.45
CA PRO A 486 27.84 -13.55 -16.79
C PRO A 486 28.28 -12.15 -16.32
N GLN A 487 28.69 -12.03 -15.07
CA GLN A 487 29.17 -10.77 -14.48
C GLN A 487 30.44 -10.24 -15.18
N ALA A 488 31.25 -11.14 -15.74
CA ALA A 488 32.46 -10.82 -16.50
C ALA A 488 32.20 -9.97 -17.77
N VAL A 489 30.96 -9.94 -18.27
CA VAL A 489 30.58 -9.11 -19.43
C VAL A 489 30.57 -7.60 -19.06
N GLY A 490 30.53 -7.26 -17.77
CA GLY A 490 30.44 -5.88 -17.30
C GLY A 490 29.04 -5.29 -17.44
N PRO A 491 28.90 -3.95 -17.36
CA PRO A 491 27.61 -3.27 -17.45
C PRO A 491 26.94 -3.50 -18.81
N ILE A 492 25.67 -3.88 -18.80
CA ILE A 492 24.85 -4.06 -19.99
C ILE A 492 23.48 -3.40 -19.79
N ASP A 493 22.89 -2.95 -20.90
CA ASP A 493 21.50 -2.52 -20.93
C ASP A 493 20.64 -3.59 -21.64
N LEU A 494 19.72 -4.19 -20.89
CA LEU A 494 18.82 -5.24 -21.37
C LEU A 494 17.52 -4.69 -21.97
N THR A 495 17.32 -3.36 -21.98
CA THR A 495 16.22 -2.75 -22.75
C THR A 495 16.53 -2.74 -24.24
N ASP A 496 17.81 -2.65 -24.58
CA ASP A 496 18.29 -2.40 -25.94
C ASP A 496 19.02 -3.60 -26.54
N ARG A 497 19.47 -4.54 -25.71
CA ARG A 497 20.24 -5.71 -26.13
C ARG A 497 19.52 -7.01 -25.81
N ASP A 498 19.45 -7.88 -26.82
CA ASP A 498 18.92 -9.23 -26.68
C ASP A 498 19.83 -10.08 -25.78
N PRO A 499 19.33 -10.65 -24.66
CA PRO A 499 20.08 -11.57 -23.81
C PRO A 499 20.70 -12.75 -24.57
N HIS A 500 20.06 -13.26 -25.62
CA HIS A 500 20.58 -14.37 -26.43
C HIS A 500 21.87 -14.03 -27.19
N SER A 501 22.12 -12.73 -27.42
CA SER A 501 23.32 -12.24 -28.12
C SER A 501 24.56 -12.11 -27.22
N ILE A 502 24.41 -12.35 -25.91
CA ILE A 502 25.47 -12.12 -24.92
C ILE A 502 26.27 -13.42 -24.73
N PRO A 503 27.60 -13.43 -24.99
CA PRO A 503 28.41 -14.62 -24.80
C PRO A 503 28.31 -15.19 -23.38
N GLY A 504 28.04 -16.50 -23.27
CA GLY A 504 27.91 -17.20 -21.99
C GLY A 504 26.58 -16.98 -21.26
N SER A 505 25.63 -16.24 -21.85
CA SER A 505 24.30 -16.11 -21.27
C SER A 505 23.49 -17.40 -21.40
N ILE A 506 22.61 -17.64 -20.43
CA ILE A 506 21.64 -18.74 -20.45
C ILE A 506 20.25 -18.13 -20.33
N VAL A 507 19.38 -18.40 -21.30
CA VAL A 507 18.02 -17.87 -21.33
C VAL A 507 17.01 -19.01 -21.27
N ARG A 508 15.96 -18.86 -20.46
CA ARG A 508 14.85 -19.81 -20.29
C ARG A 508 13.52 -19.08 -20.12
N ASP A 509 12.42 -19.80 -20.34
CA ASP A 509 11.06 -19.26 -20.22
C ASP A 509 10.47 -19.40 -18.81
N SER A 510 11.20 -20.02 -17.88
CA SER A 510 10.83 -20.06 -16.46
C SER A 510 12.05 -19.92 -15.56
N TYR A 511 11.85 -19.32 -14.38
CA TYR A 511 12.87 -19.19 -13.35
C TYR A 511 13.39 -20.56 -12.91
N GLU A 512 12.49 -21.54 -12.75
CA GLU A 512 12.85 -22.89 -12.30
C GLU A 512 13.73 -23.62 -13.32
N SER A 513 13.39 -23.56 -14.61
CA SER A 513 14.22 -24.16 -15.66
C SER A 513 15.60 -23.50 -15.75
N LEU A 514 15.71 -22.20 -15.48
CA LEU A 514 17.02 -21.52 -15.42
C LEU A 514 17.81 -21.98 -14.19
N ARG A 515 17.16 -22.08 -13.03
CA ARG A 515 17.77 -22.55 -11.77
C ARG A 515 18.34 -23.96 -11.93
N ILE A 516 17.58 -24.88 -12.52
CA ILE A 516 18.03 -26.26 -12.79
C ILE A 516 19.24 -26.24 -13.73
N ALA A 517 19.16 -25.52 -14.85
CA ALA A 517 20.25 -25.45 -15.83
C ALA A 517 21.57 -24.93 -15.22
N LEU A 518 21.48 -23.95 -14.33
CA LEU A 518 22.63 -23.41 -13.61
C LEU A 518 23.14 -24.34 -12.50
N SER A 519 22.28 -25.15 -11.89
CA SER A 519 22.68 -26.12 -10.86
C SER A 519 23.40 -27.31 -11.48
N ASP A 520 22.92 -27.80 -12.62
CA ASP A 520 23.52 -28.94 -13.33
C ASP A 520 24.84 -28.57 -14.04
N GLY A 521 24.99 -27.30 -14.42
CA GLY A 521 26.21 -26.77 -15.06
C GLY A 521 27.40 -26.56 -14.11
N VAL A 522 27.20 -26.59 -12.79
CA VAL A 522 28.27 -26.44 -11.77
C VAL A 522 28.88 -27.81 -11.38
N ALA A 523 28.35 -28.92 -11.91
CA ALA A 523 28.81 -30.27 -11.62
C ALA A 523 29.88 -30.84 -12.58
N ASN A 524 30.49 -30.02 -13.44
CA ASN A 524 31.58 -30.45 -14.35
C ASN A 524 32.87 -29.67 -14.14
#